data_AF-A0AAP3FXH2-F1
#
_entry.id   AF-A0AAP3FXH2-F1
#
_cell.length_a   1.000
_cell.length_b   1.000
_cell.length_c   1.000
_cell.angle_alpha   90.00
_cell.angle_beta   90.00
_cell.angle_gamma   90.00
#
_symmetry.space_group_name_H-M   'P 1'
#
loop_
_entity.id
_entity.type
_entity.pdbx_description
1 polymer ?
#
loop_
_entity_poly.entity_id
_entity_poly.type
_entity_poly.pdbx_seq_one_letter_code
_entity_poly.pdbx_strand_id
1 'polypeptide(L)' 'MNISWEMIVPLIVLQAVLAVFALISCVKEERTNGPKWMWAAVILCINIIGPILFFTVGRKQR' A
#
# COMPACT_ATOMS: atom_id res chain seq x y z
N MET A 1 12.69 -25.18 15.78
CA MET A 1 11.34 -24.67 15.44
C MET A 1 11.31 -24.49 13.93
N ASN A 2 10.70 -25.42 13.18
CA ASN A 2 10.64 -25.36 11.72
C ASN A 2 9.40 -24.53 11.35
N ILE A 3 9.60 -23.26 11.00
CA ILE A 3 8.50 -22.40 10.54
C ILE A 3 8.22 -22.77 9.09
N SER A 4 7.04 -23.32 8.82
CA SER A 4 6.58 -23.64 7.46
C SER A 4 6.34 -22.34 6.68
N TRP A 5 7.40 -21.85 6.05
CA TRP A 5 7.43 -20.62 5.26
C TRP A 5 6.31 -20.56 4.22
N GLU A 6 5.88 -21.73 3.74
CA GLU A 6 4.78 -21.95 2.80
C GLU A 6 3.45 -21.30 3.20
N MET A 7 3.16 -21.16 4.51
CA MET A 7 1.94 -20.50 4.98
C MET A 7 2.04 -18.97 5.02
N ILE A 8 3.25 -18.43 5.17
CA ILE A 8 3.49 -16.99 5.35
C ILE A 8 3.71 -16.30 3.99
N VAL A 9 4.30 -17.00 3.04
CA VAL A 9 4.50 -16.52 1.66
C VAL A 9 3.25 -15.87 1.05
N PRO A 10 2.06 -16.50 1.04
CA PRO A 10 0.87 -15.89 0.43
C PRO A 10 0.47 -14.58 1.10
N LEU A 11 0.65 -14.46 2.42
CA LEU A 11 0.36 -13.24 3.15
C LEU A 11 1.31 -12.10 2.76
N ILE A 12 2.61 -12.41 2.65
CA ILE A 12 3.63 -11.44 2.22
C ILE A 12 3.40 -11.02 0.77
N VAL A 13 3.07 -11.98 -0.12
CA VAL A 13 2.77 -11.69 -1.53
C VAL A 13 1.55 -10.77 -1.64
N LEU A 14 0.47 -11.06 -0.90
CA LEU A 14 -0.72 -10.22 -0.88
C LEU A 14 -0.39 -8.79 -0.41
N GLN A 15 0.38 -8.67 0.68
CA GLN A 15 0.83 -7.39 1.19
C GLN A 15 1.68 -6.62 0.17
N ALA A 16 2.65 -7.30 -0.46
CA ALA A 16 3.53 -6.69 -1.45
C ALA A 16 2.76 -6.22 -2.68
N VAL A 17 1.85 -7.05 -3.20
CA VAL A 17 0.97 -6.70 -4.32
C VAL A 17 0.13 -5.48 -3.97
N LEU A 18 -0.50 -5.45 -2.79
CA LEU A 18 -1.31 -4.32 -2.35
C LEU A 18 -0.49 -3.03 -2.23
N ALA A 19 0.71 -3.11 -1.65
CA ALA A 19 1.59 -1.96 -1.49
C ALA A 19 2.09 -1.41 -2.83
N VAL A 20 2.51 -2.29 -3.74
CA VAL A 20 2.94 -1.90 -5.10
C VAL A 20 1.77 -1.27 -5.86
N PHE A 21 0.58 -1.87 -5.80
CA PHE A 21 -0.60 -1.34 -6.48
C PHE A 21 -1.01 0.04 -5.92
N ALA A 22 -0.91 0.24 -4.61
CA ALA A 22 -1.15 1.52 -3.96
C ALA A 22 -0.12 2.57 -4.38
N LEU A 23 1.17 2.23 -4.42
CA LEU A 23 2.22 3.15 -4.88
C LEU A 23 2.04 3.54 -6.34
N ILE A 24 1.77 2.58 -7.23
CA ILE A 24 1.51 2.85 -8.65
C ILE A 24 0.29 3.77 -8.79
N SER A 25 -0.80 3.47 -8.08
CA SER A 25 -1.98 4.35 -8.07
C SER A 25 -1.68 5.73 -7.52
N CYS A 26 -0.85 5.85 -6.47
CA CYS A 26 -0.44 7.12 -5.88
C CYS A 26 0.36 8.00 -6.85
N VAL A 27 1.25 7.40 -7.65
CA VAL A 27 2.01 8.12 -8.67
C VAL A 27 1.13 8.52 -9.85
N LYS A 28 0.24 7.61 -10.27
CA LYS A 28 -0.64 7.81 -11.42
C LYS A 28 -1.76 8.82 -11.16
N GLU A 29 -2.23 8.95 -9.93
CA GLU A 29 -3.29 9.89 -9.57
C GLU A 29 -2.78 11.34 -9.71
N GLU A 30 -3.50 12.19 -10.44
CA GLU A 30 -3.10 13.59 -10.65
C GLU A 30 -3.21 14.41 -9.37
N ARG A 31 -4.24 14.13 -8.56
CA ARG A 31 -4.47 14.77 -7.27
C ARG A 31 -4.81 13.74 -6.20
N THR A 32 -3.99 13.71 -5.15
CA THR A 32 -4.25 12.94 -3.93
C THR A 32 -4.83 13.85 -2.85
N ASN A 33 -5.49 13.27 -1.84
CA ASN A 33 -5.91 14.03 -0.66
C ASN A 33 -4.69 14.36 0.21
N GLY A 34 -4.00 15.45 -0.12
CA GLY A 34 -2.72 15.85 0.46
C GLY A 34 -1.53 15.58 -0.49
N PRO A 35 -0.29 15.82 -0.03
CA PRO A 35 0.90 15.67 -0.86
C PRO A 35 1.15 14.21 -1.28
N LYS A 36 1.50 13.96 -2.55
CA LYS A 36 1.79 12.59 -3.04
C LYS A 36 2.90 11.90 -2.25
N TRP A 37 3.95 12.65 -1.90
CA TRP A 37 5.09 12.11 -1.16
C TRP A 37 4.70 11.63 0.26
N MET A 38 3.72 12.29 0.89
CA MET A 38 3.19 11.88 2.20
C MET A 38 2.54 10.50 2.10
N TRP A 39 1.74 10.26 1.05
CA TRP A 39 1.10 8.97 0.82
C TRP A 39 2.10 7.86 0.51
N ALA A 40 3.15 8.15 -0.26
CA ALA A 40 4.24 7.18 -0.48
C ALA A 40 4.90 6.78 0.85
N ALA A 41 5.18 7.73 1.74
CA ALA A 41 5.72 7.45 3.07
C ALA A 41 4.74 6.62 3.92
N VAL A 42 3.44 6.94 3.90
CA VAL A 42 2.40 6.18 4.62
C VAL A 42 2.31 4.73 4.13
N ILE A 43 2.32 4.51 2.81
CA ILE A 43 2.26 3.18 2.21
C ILE A 43 3.46 2.32 2.63
N LEU A 44 4.66 2.92 2.69
CA LEU A 44 5.89 2.21 3.04
C LEU A 44 6.04 1.99 4.56
N CYS A 45 5.66 2.96 5.39
CA CYS A 45 5.89 2.90 6.83
C CYS A 45 4.82 2.11 7.61
N ILE A 46 3.57 2.04 7.10
CA ILE A 46 2.44 1.47 7.85
C ILE A 46 1.99 0.08 7.31
N ASN A 47 2.88 -0.64 6.62
CA ASN A 47 2.65 -2.01 6.12
C ASN A 47 1.32 -2.18 5.35
N ILE A 48 0.40 -3.04 5.80
CA ILE A 48 -0.91 -3.26 5.16
C ILE A 48 -1.85 -2.06 5.34
N ILE A 49 -1.74 -1.33 6.46
CA ILE A 49 -2.63 -0.21 6.77
C ILE A 49 -2.38 0.97 5.83
N GLY A 50 -1.12 1.23 5.46
CA GLY A 50 -0.75 2.33 4.57
C GLY A 50 -1.44 2.29 3.19
N PRO A 51 -1.32 1.19 2.43
CA PRO A 51 -2.06 0.94 1.19
C PRO A 51 -3.58 1.07 1.35
N ILE A 52 -4.14 0.50 2.43
CA ILE A 52 -5.58 0.57 2.69
C ILE A 52 -6.01 2.04 2.87
N LEU A 53 -5.30 2.82 3.69
CA LEU A 53 -5.56 4.25 3.88
C LEU A 53 -5.42 5.04 2.59
N PHE A 54 -4.44 4.71 1.75
CA PHE A 54 -4.30 5.36 0.45
C PHE A 54 -5.52 5.08 -0.44
N PHE A 55 -6.01 3.84 -0.49
CA PHE A 55 -7.18 3.51 -1.30
C PHE A 55 -8.49 4.09 -0.77
N THR A 56 -8.66 4.19 0.56
CA THR A 56 -9.89 4.70 1.17
C THR A 56 -9.92 6.22 1.28
N VAL A 57 -8.80 6.86 1.61
CA VAL A 57 -8.71 8.29 1.89
C VAL A 57 -7.76 9.00 0.92
N GLY A 58 -6.63 8.40 0.55
CA GLY A 58 -5.60 9.06 -0.25
C GLY A 58 -5.99 9.35 -1.70
N ARG A 59 -6.81 8.49 -2.30
CA ARG A 59 -7.36 8.70 -3.64
C ARG A 59 -8.45 9.75 -3.57
N LYS A 60 -8.21 10.90 -4.22
CA LYS A 60 -9.26 11.89 -4.43
C LYS A 60 -10.09 11.43 -5.62
N GLN A 61 -11.12 10.64 -5.34
CA GLN A 61 -12.16 10.34 -6.31
C GLN A 61 -12.82 11.67 -6.70
N ARG A 62 -12.89 11.95 -8.01
CA ARG A 62 -13.46 13.21 -8.53
C ARG A 62 -14.84 13.50 -7.93
#